data_AF-A0A1S6H1I5-F1
#
_entry.id   AF-A0A1S6H1I5-F1
#
_cell.length_a   1.000
_cell.length_b   1.000
_cell.length_c   1.000
_cell.angle_alpha   90.00
_cell.angle_beta   90.00
_cell.angle_gamma   90.00
#
_symmetry.space_group_name_H-M   'P 1'
#
loop_
_entity.id
_entity.type
_entity.pdbx_description
1 polymer ?
#
loop_
_entity_poly.entity_id
_entity_poly.type
_entity_poly.pdbx_seq_one_letter_code
_entity_poly.pdbx_strand_id
1 'polypeptide(L)'
;MTERPAWVKDKTVAPDFEVVHCKPYDDYKDHKNDDECYVLIRIYFDSYEIGVAVCDYKHVILKEFRGKRPQDIYNALFEYSEKNNLKWFNNLQHAAYLGKELKKAELCLALGSSYYQE
;
A
#
# COMPACT_ATOMS: atom_id res chain seq x y z
N MET A 1 20.21 28.69 8.77
CA MET A 1 19.13 28.60 9.78
C MET A 1 18.43 27.28 9.53
N THR A 2 18.26 26.43 10.55
CA THR A 2 17.49 25.19 10.43
C THR A 2 16.05 25.55 10.06
N GLU A 3 15.52 24.93 9.00
CA GLU A 3 14.14 25.18 8.56
C GLU A 3 13.17 24.84 9.70
N ARG A 4 12.35 25.80 10.13
CA ARG A 4 11.35 25.58 11.18
C ARG A 4 10.12 24.93 10.54
N PRO A 5 9.78 23.68 10.89
CA PRO A 5 8.65 23.01 10.26
C PRO A 5 7.33 23.65 10.72
N ALA A 6 6.36 23.68 9.80
CA ALA A 6 5.04 24.29 10.02
C ALA A 6 4.23 23.66 11.17
N TRP A 7 4.62 22.47 11.62
CA TRP A 7 3.99 21.71 12.70
C TRP A 7 4.35 22.19 14.11
N VAL A 8 5.33 23.11 14.24
CA VAL A 8 5.77 23.69 15.53
C VAL A 8 4.82 24.84 15.91
N LYS A 9 3.54 24.47 16.13
CA LYS A 9 2.53 25.32 16.77
C LYS A 9 2.50 25.06 18.27
N ASP A 10 2.31 23.80 18.63
CA ASP A 10 2.21 23.27 20.00
C ASP A 10 3.27 22.19 20.29
N LYS A 11 4.10 21.83 19.31
CA LYS A 11 5.13 20.78 19.40
C LYS A 11 6.53 21.37 19.50
N THR A 12 7.46 20.65 20.14
CA THR A 12 8.89 20.96 20.17
C THR A 12 9.67 20.07 19.19
N VAL A 13 10.85 20.52 18.76
CA VAL A 13 11.76 19.74 17.88
C VAL A 13 12.86 19.08 18.71
N ALA A 14 13.29 17.89 18.28
CA ALA A 14 14.44 17.21 18.86
C ALA A 14 15.75 17.96 18.55
N PRO A 15 16.83 17.78 19.33
CA PRO A 15 18.12 18.46 19.11
C PRO A 15 18.76 18.15 17.74
N ASP A 16 18.51 16.96 17.22
CA ASP A 16 19.02 16.43 15.94
C ASP A 16 17.99 16.55 14.80
N PHE A 17 16.96 17.38 14.98
CA PHE A 17 15.92 17.56 13.97
C PHE A 17 16.50 18.12 12.67
N GLU A 18 16.15 17.46 11.56
CA GLU A 18 16.42 17.93 10.20
C GLU A 18 15.19 17.80 9.30
N VAL A 19 15.10 18.68 8.30
CA VAL A 19 14.15 18.54 7.20
C VAL A 19 14.86 17.82 6.06
N VAL A 20 14.41 16.61 5.74
CA VAL A 20 14.89 15.85 4.59
C VAL A 20 14.02 16.17 3.38
N HIS A 21 14.58 16.84 2.39
CA HIS A 21 13.90 17.04 1.10
C HIS A 21 14.06 15.78 0.23
N CYS A 22 12.97 15.02 0.10
CA CYS A 22 12.95 13.80 -0.68
C CYS A 22 13.22 14.07 -2.17
N LYS A 23 13.96 13.18 -2.82
CA LYS A 23 14.11 13.19 -4.28
C LYS A 23 12.79 12.75 -4.93
N PRO A 24 12.46 13.24 -6.13
CA PRO A 24 11.37 12.68 -6.93
C PRO A 24 11.59 11.18 -7.16
N TYR A 25 10.50 10.41 -7.12
CA TYR A 25 10.52 8.98 -7.44
C TYR A 25 10.76 8.79 -8.94
N ASP A 26 11.68 7.90 -9.30
CA ASP A 26 11.95 7.49 -10.68
C ASP A 26 11.44 6.06 -10.89
N ASP A 27 10.31 5.92 -11.61
CA ASP A 27 9.65 4.63 -11.84
C ASP A 27 10.56 3.57 -12.46
N TYR A 28 11.59 3.95 -13.21
CA TYR A 28 12.51 2.99 -13.84
C TYR A 28 13.65 2.57 -12.91
N LYS A 29 14.08 3.43 -12.00
CA LYS A 29 15.27 3.18 -11.15
C LYS A 29 14.91 2.74 -9.74
N ASP A 30 13.79 3.24 -9.22
CA ASP A 30 13.40 3.06 -7.82
C ASP A 30 12.38 1.93 -7.65
N HIS A 31 11.73 1.49 -8.73
CA HIS A 31 10.80 0.37 -8.68
C HIS A 31 11.53 -0.94 -8.47
N LYS A 32 11.10 -1.68 -7.44
CA LYS A 32 11.58 -3.02 -7.12
C LYS A 32 10.38 -3.92 -6.91
N ASN A 33 10.36 -5.01 -7.67
CA ASN A 33 9.44 -6.11 -7.44
C ASN A 33 9.74 -6.77 -6.09
N ASP A 34 8.73 -7.36 -5.47
CA ASP A 34 8.97 -8.34 -4.41
C ASP A 34 9.55 -9.63 -5.00
N ASP A 35 10.16 -10.46 -4.16
CA ASP A 35 10.80 -11.69 -4.66
C ASP A 35 9.80 -12.83 -4.86
N GLU A 36 8.65 -12.80 -4.18
CA GLU A 36 7.75 -13.95 -4.09
C GLU A 36 6.37 -13.75 -4.70
N CYS A 37 5.83 -12.54 -4.69
CA CYS A 37 4.47 -12.31 -5.14
C CYS A 37 4.23 -10.90 -5.68
N TYR A 38 3.15 -10.77 -6.45
CA TYR A 38 2.54 -9.49 -6.79
C TYR A 38 1.06 -9.51 -6.43
N VAL A 39 0.45 -8.33 -6.37
CA VAL A 39 -0.98 -8.20 -6.07
C VAL A 39 -1.78 -7.60 -7.23
N LEU A 40 -3.02 -8.06 -7.35
CA LEU A 40 -4.03 -7.51 -8.24
C LEU A 40 -5.19 -6.97 -7.41
N ILE A 41 -5.67 -5.79 -7.75
CA ILE A 41 -6.73 -5.11 -7.02
C ILE A 41 -7.96 -4.98 -7.91
N ARG A 42 -9.14 -5.25 -7.33
CA ARG A 42 -10.43 -5.14 -8.02
C ARG A 42 -11.47 -4.50 -7.11
N ILE A 43 -12.38 -3.74 -7.71
CA ILE A 43 -13.58 -3.24 -7.03
C ILE A 43 -14.77 -4.12 -7.41
N TYR A 44 -15.55 -4.48 -6.39
CA TYR A 44 -16.83 -5.16 -6.50
C TYR A 44 -17.93 -4.18 -6.09
N PHE A 45 -18.49 -3.46 -7.07
CA PHE A 45 -19.54 -2.48 -6.81
C PHE A 45 -20.80 -3.12 -6.21
N ASP A 46 -21.12 -4.33 -6.64
CA ASP A 46 -22.32 -5.07 -6.24
C ASP A 46 -22.35 -5.38 -4.74
N SER A 47 -21.19 -5.74 -4.16
CA SER A 47 -21.02 -6.02 -2.73
C SER A 47 -20.46 -4.84 -1.93
N TYR A 48 -20.08 -3.76 -2.62
CA TYR A 48 -19.39 -2.61 -2.05
C TYR A 48 -18.08 -3.02 -1.35
N GLU A 49 -17.28 -3.83 -2.03
CA GLU A 49 -16.01 -4.36 -1.51
C GLU A 49 -14.86 -4.09 -2.47
N ILE A 50 -13.65 -4.09 -1.91
CA ILE A 50 -12.39 -4.13 -2.63
C ILE A 50 -11.82 -5.54 -2.43
N GLY A 51 -11.34 -6.15 -3.51
CA GLY A 51 -10.60 -7.40 -3.48
C GLY A 51 -9.14 -7.21 -3.82
N VAL A 52 -8.29 -7.98 -3.15
CA VAL A 52 -6.85 -8.08 -3.42
C VAL A 52 -6.50 -9.55 -3.62
N ALA A 53 -6.10 -9.90 -4.83
CA ALA A 53 -5.56 -11.21 -5.14
C ALA A 53 -4.03 -11.18 -4.99
N VAL A 54 -3.48 -12.13 -4.24
CA VAL A 54 -2.03 -12.38 -4.16
C VAL A 54 -1.69 -13.45 -5.18
N CYS A 55 -0.72 -13.17 -6.04
CA CYS A 55 -0.30 -14.01 -7.16
C CYS A 55 1.19 -14.33 -7.09
N ASP A 56 1.58 -15.54 -7.48
CA ASP A 56 2.99 -15.85 -7.72
C ASP A 56 3.46 -15.38 -9.10
N TYR A 57 4.77 -15.40 -9.36
CA TYR A 57 5.35 -15.06 -10.66
C TYR A 57 5.08 -16.08 -11.78
N LYS A 58 4.31 -17.14 -11.51
CA LYS A 58 3.76 -18.06 -12.52
C LYS A 58 2.29 -17.71 -12.84
N HIS A 59 1.81 -16.55 -12.39
CA HIS A 59 0.45 -16.07 -12.57
C HIS A 59 -0.62 -16.94 -11.91
N VAL A 60 -0.26 -17.64 -10.83
CA VAL A 60 -1.21 -18.43 -10.03
C VAL A 60 -1.73 -17.58 -8.89
N ILE A 61 -3.06 -17.45 -8.78
CA ILE A 61 -3.71 -16.81 -7.64
C ILE A 61 -3.56 -17.71 -6.41
N LEU A 62 -2.85 -17.24 -5.40
CA LEU A 62 -2.62 -17.95 -4.15
C LEU A 62 -3.76 -17.73 -3.16
N LYS A 63 -4.22 -16.47 -3.04
CA LYS A 63 -5.31 -16.04 -2.17
C LYS A 63 -6.02 -14.79 -2.69
N GLU A 64 -7.25 -14.59 -2.25
CA GLU A 64 -7.97 -13.32 -2.38
C GLU A 64 -8.43 -12.86 -1.00
N PHE A 65 -8.21 -11.57 -0.71
CA PHE A 65 -8.69 -10.88 0.48
C PHE A 65 -9.73 -9.86 0.06
N ARG A 66 -10.89 -9.84 0.72
CA ARG A 66 -11.96 -8.87 0.45
C ARG A 66 -12.32 -8.09 1.70
N GLY A 67 -12.62 -6.81 1.52
CA GLY A 67 -13.04 -5.94 2.61
C GLY A 67 -13.63 -4.64 2.09
N LYS A 68 -14.32 -3.91 2.98
CA LYS A 68 -14.95 -2.62 2.63
C LYS A 68 -13.98 -1.45 2.76
N ARG A 69 -12.96 -1.60 3.62
CA ARG A 69 -11.95 -0.57 3.86
C ARG A 69 -10.55 -1.13 3.62
N PRO A 70 -9.59 -0.29 3.19
CA PRO A 70 -8.18 -0.66 3.06
C PRO A 70 -7.61 -1.38 4.29
N GLN A 71 -7.94 -0.90 5.50
CA GLN A 71 -7.40 -1.45 6.75
C GLN A 71 -7.86 -2.88 7.02
N ASP A 72 -9.08 -3.21 6.62
CA ASP A 72 -9.61 -4.57 6.79
C ASP A 72 -8.80 -5.56 5.94
N ILE A 73 -8.37 -5.10 4.75
CA ILE A 73 -7.64 -5.91 3.79
C ILE A 73 -6.18 -6.06 4.16
N TYR A 74 -5.44 -4.96 4.32
CA TYR A 74 -3.99 -5.07 4.54
C TYR A 74 -3.67 -5.71 5.89
N ASN A 75 -4.49 -5.50 6.93
CA ASN A 75 -4.30 -6.18 8.22
C ASN A 75 -4.51 -7.69 8.06
N ALA A 76 -5.64 -8.12 7.46
CA ALA A 76 -5.91 -9.53 7.24
C ALA A 76 -4.84 -10.21 6.36
N LEU A 77 -4.34 -9.49 5.36
CA LEU A 77 -3.26 -9.97 4.50
C LEU A 77 -1.96 -10.15 5.31
N PHE A 78 -1.51 -9.13 6.03
CA PHE A 78 -0.25 -9.19 6.78
C PHE A 78 -0.31 -10.22 7.90
N GLU A 79 -1.41 -10.26 8.65
CA GLU A 79 -1.65 -11.29 9.68
C GLU A 79 -1.63 -12.70 9.08
N TYR A 80 -2.25 -12.90 7.90
CA TYR A 80 -2.21 -14.19 7.22
C TYR A 80 -0.79 -14.55 6.78
N SER A 81 -0.06 -13.59 6.20
CA SER A 81 1.32 -13.80 5.75
C SER A 81 2.22 -14.19 6.92
N GLU A 82 2.17 -13.44 8.02
CA GLU A 82 2.96 -13.69 9.24
C GLU A 82 2.62 -15.05 9.86
N LYS A 83 1.33 -15.33 10.08
CA LYS A 83 0.87 -16.58 10.68
C LYS A 83 1.30 -17.83 9.90
N ASN A 84 1.40 -17.72 8.57
CA ASN A 84 1.79 -18.82 7.70
C ASN A 84 3.27 -18.78 7.29
N ASN A 85 4.07 -17.87 7.87
CA ASN A 85 5.48 -17.67 7.54
C ASN A 85 5.72 -17.47 6.03
N LEU A 86 4.84 -16.70 5.40
CA LEU A 86 4.90 -16.30 3.99
C LEU A 86 5.61 -14.95 3.86
N LYS A 87 6.31 -14.77 2.76
CA LYS A 87 7.23 -13.65 2.51
C LYS A 87 6.70 -12.68 1.45
N TRP A 88 5.38 -12.54 1.39
CA TRP A 88 4.67 -11.76 0.35
C TRP A 88 4.96 -10.25 0.36
N PHE A 89 5.42 -9.69 1.48
CA PHE A 89 5.65 -8.24 1.65
C PHE A 89 6.94 -7.96 2.44
N ASN A 90 8.05 -8.58 2.05
CA ASN A 90 9.35 -8.30 2.68
C ASN A 90 9.92 -6.96 2.24
N ASN A 91 9.49 -6.44 1.08
CA ASN A 91 9.82 -5.09 0.63
C ASN A 91 8.79 -4.07 1.14
N LEU A 92 9.22 -3.17 2.04
CA LEU A 92 8.37 -2.09 2.56
C LEU A 92 7.82 -1.17 1.48
N GLN A 93 8.50 -1.04 0.33
CA GLN A 93 7.97 -0.25 -0.80
C GLN A 93 6.72 -0.90 -1.41
N HIS A 94 6.67 -2.24 -1.48
CA HIS A 94 5.51 -2.94 -2.02
C HIS A 94 4.34 -2.91 -1.02
N ALA A 95 4.61 -2.99 0.28
CA ALA A 95 3.61 -2.76 1.32
C ALA A 95 3.04 -1.32 1.25
N ALA A 96 3.90 -0.32 1.02
CA ALA A 96 3.47 1.06 0.82
C ALA A 96 2.65 1.23 -0.48
N TYR A 97 3.05 0.58 -1.57
CA TYR A 97 2.30 0.55 -2.83
C TYR A 97 0.91 -0.06 -2.65
N LEU A 98 0.79 -1.19 -1.93
CA LEU A 98 -0.51 -1.79 -1.58
C LEU A 98 -1.41 -0.78 -0.88
N GLY A 99 -0.89 -0.06 0.12
CA GLY A 99 -1.63 0.98 0.83
C GLY A 99 -2.10 2.12 -0.09
N LYS A 100 -1.22 2.59 -0.99
CA LYS A 100 -1.52 3.62 -1.99
C LYS A 100 -2.67 3.19 -2.90
N GLU A 101 -2.57 2.00 -3.49
CA GLU A 101 -3.57 1.48 -4.43
C GLU A 101 -4.90 1.14 -3.76
N LEU A 102 -4.86 0.60 -2.54
CA LEU A 102 -6.09 0.36 -1.77
C LEU A 102 -6.83 1.66 -1.48
N LYS A 103 -6.12 2.75 -1.16
CA LYS A 103 -6.76 4.05 -0.94
C LYS A 103 -7.37 4.59 -2.22
N LYS A 104 -6.70 4.43 -3.36
CA LYS A 104 -7.25 4.77 -4.68
C LYS A 104 -8.50 3.96 -4.98
N ALA A 105 -8.48 2.65 -4.76
CA ALA A 105 -9.64 1.77 -4.94
C ALA A 105 -10.81 2.16 -4.03
N GLU A 106 -10.55 2.49 -2.76
CA GLU A 106 -11.57 2.99 -1.82
C GLU A 106 -12.23 4.28 -2.32
N LEU A 107 -11.45 5.22 -2.84
CA LEU A 107 -11.99 6.46 -3.41
C LEU A 107 -12.82 6.19 -4.67
N CYS A 108 -12.36 5.32 -5.57
CA CYS A 108 -13.12 4.93 -6.75
C CYS A 108 -14.46 4.27 -6.36
N LEU A 109 -14.44 3.36 -5.38
CA LEU A 109 -15.65 2.72 -4.86
C LEU A 109 -16.63 3.75 -4.28
N ALA A 110 -16.14 4.67 -3.44
CA ALA A 110 -16.95 5.71 -2.82
C ALA A 110 -17.54 6.71 -3.82
N LEU A 111 -16.82 7.01 -4.90
CA LEU A 111 -17.24 7.94 -5.95
C LEU A 111 -18.04 7.28 -7.07
N GLY A 112 -18.12 5.94 -7.11
CA GLY A 112 -18.72 5.22 -8.24
C GLY A 112 -17.91 5.31 -9.54
N SER A 113 -16.60 5.56 -9.43
CA SER A 113 -15.69 5.77 -10.57
C SER A 113 -14.93 4.50 -10.93
N SER A 114 -14.52 4.38 -12.20
CA SER A 114 -13.66 3.27 -12.63
C SER A 114 -12.31 3.29 -11.91
N TYR A 115 -11.82 2.11 -11.53
CA TYR A 115 -10.49 1.91 -10.95
C TYR A 115 -9.55 1.30 -11.98
N TYR A 116 -8.34 1.84 -12.04
CA TYR A 116 -7.23 1.31 -12.81
C TYR A 116 -6.03 1.26 -11.88
N GLN A 117 -5.46 0.07 -11.74
CA GLN A 117 -4.22 -0.13 -11.00
C GLN A 117 -3.06 0.49 -11.79
N GLU A 118 -2.16 1.18 -11.08
CA GLU A 118 -0.92 1.76 -11.64
C GLU A 118 0.17 0.72 -11.89
#